data_AF-A0A382YRQ5-F1
#
_entry.id   AF-A0A382YRQ5-F1
#
_cell.length_a   1.000
_cell.length_b   1.000
_cell.length_c   1.000
_cell.angle_alpha   90.00
_cell.angle_beta   90.00
_cell.angle_gamma   90.00
#
_symmetry.space_group_name_H-M   'P 1'
#
loop_
_entity.id
_entity.type
_entity.pdbx_description
1 polymer ?
#
loop_
_entity_poly.entity_id
_entity_poly.type
_entity_poly.pdbx_seq_one_letter_code
_entity_poly.pdbx_strand_id
1 'polypeptide(L)'
;ALKKVLKNANYEQLKKERAAARSDGKLMGIGFSTYIEACGIAPSAVVGSLGCRVGLYDAGSIRVHPTGKVTIYSGAHSHGQGHDTTFSQIVADSFGIGMEDVHVLHGDTENVPFGMGTYGSRSLAVSGSAIMKSVEKVKEKGARIAAHKLECSPEDLEFANGSWTVKGTEKSVGFGDVALTAYIPHDYPENEEPGLEFSSFYDPTNFTFPFGAHICVVEVDKDTGEVKIAKYYAVDDIGNVVNPMIVDGQIHGGVAHGIGQA
;
A
#
# COMPACT_ATOMS: atom_id res chain seq x y z
N ALA A 1 3.85 5.49 19.32
CA ALA A 1 2.39 5.42 19.57
C ALA A 1 1.97 5.86 21.00
N LEU A 2 2.32 5.12 22.07
CA LEU A 2 1.74 5.33 23.42
C LEU A 2 1.77 6.79 23.94
N LYS A 3 2.94 7.45 23.91
CA LYS A 3 3.05 8.85 24.35
C LYS A 3 2.11 9.80 23.57
N LYS A 4 1.93 9.54 22.28
CA LYS A 4 1.06 10.35 21.39
C LYS A 4 -0.41 10.14 21.73
N VAL A 5 -0.87 8.90 21.92
CA VAL A 5 -2.28 8.66 22.29
C VAL A 5 -2.60 9.20 23.70
N LEU A 6 -1.68 9.09 24.67
CA LEU A 6 -1.84 9.67 26.01
C LEU A 6 -1.97 11.19 25.97
N LYS A 7 -1.18 11.85 25.11
CA LYS A 7 -1.27 13.30 24.88
C LYS A 7 -2.60 13.66 24.21
N ASN A 8 -2.96 12.98 23.12
CA ASN A 8 -4.20 13.25 22.38
C ASN A 8 -5.45 13.05 23.25
N ALA A 9 -5.44 12.04 24.11
CA ALA A 9 -6.53 11.75 25.03
C ALA A 9 -6.55 12.65 26.27
N ASN A 10 -5.53 13.49 26.47
CA ASN A 10 -5.29 14.23 27.72
C ASN A 10 -5.47 13.31 28.94
N TYR A 11 -4.65 12.24 29.01
CA TYR A 11 -4.89 11.14 29.94
C TYR A 11 -4.97 11.57 31.41
N GLU A 12 -4.17 12.55 31.83
CA GLU A 12 -4.23 13.08 33.19
C GLU A 12 -5.61 13.68 33.53
N GLN A 13 -6.25 14.34 32.56
CA GLN A 13 -7.60 14.84 32.71
C GLN A 13 -8.62 13.69 32.76
N LEU A 14 -8.49 12.67 31.92
CA LEU A 14 -9.37 11.49 31.96
C LEU A 14 -9.32 10.77 33.32
N LYS A 15 -8.14 10.69 33.96
CA LYS A 15 -8.02 10.12 35.31
C LYS A 15 -8.79 10.93 36.35
N LYS A 16 -8.77 12.27 36.26
CA LYS A 16 -9.54 13.16 37.14
C LYS A 16 -11.04 13.01 36.89
N GLU A 17 -11.47 12.97 35.63
CA GLU A 17 -12.86 12.72 35.24
C GLU A 17 -13.37 11.39 35.82
N ARG A 18 -12.56 10.32 35.69
CA ARG A 18 -12.90 9.00 36.27
C ARG A 18 -13.03 9.04 37.79
N ALA A 19 -12.14 9.75 38.48
CA ALA A 19 -12.20 9.86 39.93
C ALA A 19 -13.49 10.58 40.39
N ALA A 20 -13.82 11.69 39.72
CA ALA A 20 -15.06 12.44 39.98
C ALA A 20 -16.32 11.61 39.65
N ALA A 21 -16.34 10.92 38.51
CA ALA A 21 -17.46 10.06 38.15
C ALA A 21 -17.70 8.97 39.22
N ARG A 22 -16.63 8.37 39.75
CA ARG A 22 -16.71 7.36 40.80
C ARG A 22 -17.18 7.92 42.15
N SER A 23 -16.78 9.14 42.53
CA SER A 23 -17.30 9.78 43.74
C SER A 23 -18.80 10.06 43.64
N ASP A 24 -19.29 10.34 42.44
CA ASP A 24 -20.71 10.57 42.15
C ASP A 24 -21.48 9.25 41.91
N GLY A 25 -20.86 8.11 42.20
CA GLY A 25 -21.50 6.81 42.08
C GLY A 25 -21.65 6.29 40.65
N LYS A 26 -20.98 6.86 39.65
CA LYS A 26 -20.95 6.32 38.27
C LYS A 26 -19.79 5.34 38.07
N LEU A 27 -19.94 4.39 37.14
CA LEU A 27 -18.86 3.48 36.75
C LEU A 27 -18.20 3.97 35.47
N MET A 28 -17.06 4.64 35.60
CA MET A 28 -16.22 5.04 34.46
C MET A 28 -14.95 4.18 34.40
N GLY A 29 -14.66 3.65 33.20
CA GLY A 29 -13.50 2.84 32.86
C GLY A 29 -12.62 3.50 31.81
N ILE A 30 -11.30 3.26 31.89
CA ILE A 30 -10.34 3.67 30.87
C ILE A 30 -9.49 2.45 30.54
N GLY A 31 -9.68 1.89 29.34
CA GLY A 31 -8.95 0.75 28.81
C GLY A 31 -7.82 1.18 27.88
N PHE A 32 -6.78 0.35 27.82
CA PHE A 32 -5.60 0.55 26.99
C PHE A 32 -5.29 -0.71 26.19
N SER A 33 -4.88 -0.51 24.94
CA SER A 33 -4.21 -1.54 24.15
C SER A 33 -2.98 -0.93 23.49
N THR A 34 -1.83 -1.55 23.68
CA THR A 34 -0.61 -1.25 22.91
C THR A 34 -0.22 -2.52 22.20
N TYR A 35 -0.18 -2.49 20.87
CA TYR A 35 -0.07 -3.68 20.07
C TYR A 35 1.07 -3.57 19.06
N ILE A 36 1.55 -4.74 18.65
CA ILE A 36 2.35 -4.93 17.44
C ILE A 36 1.62 -6.00 16.63
N GLU A 37 1.49 -5.78 15.33
CA GLU A 37 0.81 -6.71 14.43
C GLU A 37 1.84 -7.30 13.46
N ALA A 38 1.77 -8.60 13.18
CA ALA A 38 2.53 -9.20 12.10
C ALA A 38 1.65 -9.22 10.83
N CYS A 39 1.92 -8.28 9.93
CA CYS A 39 1.20 -8.10 8.67
C CYS A 39 1.99 -8.65 7.49
N GLY A 40 1.35 -8.78 6.32
CA GLY A 40 2.06 -9.23 5.13
C GLY A 40 2.40 -10.71 5.18
N ILE A 41 1.43 -11.56 5.59
CA ILE A 41 1.62 -13.01 5.60
C ILE A 41 1.99 -13.53 4.20
N ALA A 42 3.28 -13.81 4.04
CA ALA A 42 3.87 -14.11 2.75
C ALA A 42 5.18 -14.91 2.78
N PRO A 43 6.16 -14.63 3.67
CA PRO A 43 7.51 -15.21 3.56
C PRO A 43 7.49 -16.72 3.45
N SER A 44 7.80 -17.25 2.26
CA SER A 44 7.52 -18.66 1.91
C SER A 44 8.23 -19.64 2.83
N ALA A 45 9.46 -19.31 3.26
CA ALA A 45 10.22 -20.10 4.22
C ALA A 45 9.55 -20.19 5.60
N VAL A 46 8.95 -19.09 6.08
CA VAL A 46 8.30 -19.04 7.40
C VAL A 46 6.93 -19.69 7.35
N VAL A 47 6.11 -19.39 6.36
CA VAL A 47 4.77 -19.98 6.26
C VAL A 47 4.85 -21.48 5.96
N GLY A 48 5.88 -21.92 5.23
CA GLY A 48 6.18 -23.34 5.02
C GLY A 48 6.49 -24.07 6.33
N SER A 49 7.26 -23.47 7.24
CA SER A 49 7.53 -24.06 8.56
C SER A 49 6.29 -24.10 9.47
N LEU A 50 5.31 -23.22 9.22
CA LEU A 50 4.00 -23.21 9.89
C LEU A 50 2.99 -24.18 9.24
N GLY A 51 3.39 -24.95 8.23
CA GLY A 51 2.57 -25.99 7.60
C GLY A 51 1.81 -25.57 6.34
N CYS A 52 2.03 -24.35 5.81
CA CYS A 52 1.50 -23.97 4.50
C CYS A 52 2.21 -24.76 3.39
N ARG A 53 1.43 -25.35 2.47
CA ARG A 53 1.97 -26.17 1.37
C ARG A 53 2.50 -25.36 0.18
N VAL A 54 2.02 -24.12 0.03
CA VAL A 54 2.43 -23.19 -1.02
C VAL A 54 3.03 -21.95 -0.37
N GLY A 55 4.03 -21.35 -1.01
CA GLY A 55 4.55 -20.05 -0.61
C GLY A 55 3.46 -18.99 -0.70
N LEU A 56 3.44 -18.01 0.18
CA LEU A 56 2.40 -16.99 0.22
C LEU A 56 2.86 -15.68 -0.46
N TYR A 57 3.67 -15.81 -1.52
CA TYR A 57 4.10 -14.71 -2.39
C TYR A 57 2.90 -14.03 -3.06
N ASP A 58 3.15 -12.94 -3.77
CA ASP A 58 2.15 -12.36 -4.68
C ASP A 58 2.76 -11.92 -6.00
N ALA A 59 1.91 -11.56 -6.96
CA ALA A 59 2.30 -11.13 -8.28
C ALA A 59 1.75 -9.75 -8.63
N GLY A 60 2.53 -9.02 -9.43
CA GLY A 60 2.15 -7.73 -9.98
C GLY A 60 2.72 -7.57 -11.38
N SER A 61 1.85 -7.32 -12.36
CA SER A 61 2.26 -7.03 -13.73
C SER A 61 1.85 -5.62 -14.13
N ILE A 62 2.69 -4.98 -14.95
CA ILE A 62 2.47 -3.65 -15.51
C ILE A 62 2.50 -3.80 -17.02
N ARG A 63 1.46 -3.33 -17.70
CA ARG A 63 1.45 -3.11 -19.15
C ARG A 63 1.33 -1.61 -19.41
N VAL A 64 2.32 -1.04 -20.09
CA VAL A 64 2.27 0.34 -20.59
C VAL A 64 1.79 0.31 -22.03
N HIS A 65 0.68 0.98 -22.32
CA HIS A 65 0.09 1.08 -23.66
C HIS A 65 0.84 2.10 -24.53
N PRO A 66 0.75 2.03 -25.87
CA PRO A 66 1.40 2.98 -26.77
C PRO A 66 1.04 4.45 -26.51
N THR A 67 -0.10 4.70 -25.87
CA THR A 67 -0.57 6.05 -25.51
C THR A 67 0.02 6.57 -24.19
N GLY A 68 0.87 5.79 -23.49
CA GLY A 68 1.38 6.11 -22.16
C GLY A 68 0.44 5.76 -21.00
N LYS A 69 -0.74 5.20 -21.27
CA LYS A 69 -1.65 4.67 -20.24
C LYS A 69 -1.10 3.37 -19.66
N VAL A 70 -1.48 3.04 -18.43
CA VAL A 70 -0.95 1.87 -17.73
C VAL A 70 -2.08 0.97 -17.25
N THR A 71 -1.94 -0.33 -17.45
CA THR A 71 -2.76 -1.35 -16.79
C THR A 71 -1.92 -2.13 -15.80
N ILE A 72 -2.40 -2.18 -14.56
CA ILE A 72 -1.87 -2.98 -13.46
C ILE A 72 -2.66 -4.28 -13.41
N TYR A 73 -1.99 -5.43 -13.38
CA TYR A 73 -2.60 -6.73 -13.10
C TYR A 73 -2.12 -7.18 -11.73
N SER A 74 -3.04 -7.28 -10.77
CA SER A 74 -2.72 -7.60 -9.38
C SER A 74 -3.21 -8.99 -9.00
N GLY A 75 -2.36 -9.73 -8.28
CA GLY A 75 -2.74 -10.97 -7.62
C GLY A 75 -3.53 -10.78 -6.31
N ALA A 76 -3.64 -9.55 -5.80
CA ALA A 76 -4.54 -9.17 -4.72
C ALA A 76 -5.95 -8.87 -5.25
N HIS A 77 -6.98 -8.98 -4.39
CA HIS A 77 -8.37 -8.71 -4.76
C HIS A 77 -9.02 -7.74 -3.77
N SER A 78 -9.70 -6.72 -4.29
CA SER A 78 -10.36 -5.70 -3.46
C SER A 78 -11.72 -6.18 -2.96
N HIS A 79 -12.00 -5.95 -1.68
CA HIS A 79 -13.29 -6.17 -1.01
C HIS A 79 -13.84 -4.87 -0.37
N GLY A 80 -13.27 -3.71 -0.73
CA GLY A 80 -13.66 -2.40 -0.20
C GLY A 80 -12.52 -1.56 0.40
N GLN A 81 -11.30 -2.10 0.48
CA GLN A 81 -10.12 -1.44 1.06
C GLN A 81 -9.40 -0.46 0.13
N GLY A 82 -9.90 -0.25 -1.10
CA GLY A 82 -9.42 0.81 -2.00
C GLY A 82 -8.14 0.48 -2.78
N HIS A 83 -7.94 -0.78 -3.19
CA HIS A 83 -6.80 -1.18 -4.02
C HIS A 83 -6.72 -0.41 -5.34
N ASP A 84 -7.85 -0.27 -6.04
CA ASP A 84 -7.94 0.42 -7.32
C ASP A 84 -7.37 1.84 -7.23
N THR A 85 -7.66 2.56 -6.15
CA THR A 85 -7.09 3.88 -5.88
C THR A 85 -5.62 3.79 -5.46
N THR A 86 -5.30 3.02 -4.42
CA THR A 86 -3.95 3.03 -3.82
C THR A 86 -2.87 2.44 -4.72
N PHE A 87 -3.18 1.38 -5.49
CA PHE A 87 -2.26 0.84 -6.49
C PHE A 87 -2.08 1.81 -7.67
N SER A 88 -3.15 2.49 -8.08
CA SER A 88 -3.04 3.53 -9.11
C SER A 88 -2.16 4.68 -8.65
N GLN A 89 -2.30 5.14 -7.40
CA GLN A 89 -1.45 6.22 -6.86
C GLN A 89 0.04 5.87 -6.89
N ILE A 90 0.45 4.70 -6.38
CA ILE A 90 1.88 4.35 -6.35
C ILE A 90 2.47 4.19 -7.75
N VAL A 91 1.69 3.74 -8.73
CA VAL A 91 2.13 3.59 -10.12
C VAL A 91 2.13 4.93 -10.86
N ALA A 92 1.10 5.75 -10.66
CA ALA A 92 1.01 7.10 -11.22
C ALA A 92 2.18 7.96 -10.75
N ASP A 93 2.44 7.98 -9.44
CA ASP A 93 3.59 8.68 -8.85
C ASP A 93 4.92 8.15 -9.41
N SER A 94 5.02 6.84 -9.60
CA SER A 94 6.24 6.21 -10.12
C SER A 94 6.55 6.56 -11.58
N PHE A 95 5.53 6.81 -12.40
CA PHE A 95 5.70 7.16 -13.81
C PHE A 95 5.47 8.65 -14.10
N GLY A 96 5.08 9.45 -13.11
CA GLY A 96 4.74 10.87 -13.29
C GLY A 96 3.55 11.09 -14.23
N ILE A 97 2.54 10.20 -14.17
CA ILE A 97 1.32 10.27 -14.99
C ILE A 97 0.08 10.55 -14.11
N GLY A 98 -1.04 10.90 -14.73
CA GLY A 98 -2.31 11.04 -14.04
C GLY A 98 -2.82 9.70 -13.49
N MET A 99 -3.48 9.72 -12.34
CA MET A 99 -4.08 8.51 -11.77
C MET A 99 -5.19 7.95 -12.68
N GLU A 100 -5.87 8.83 -13.42
CA GLU A 100 -6.88 8.52 -14.43
C GLU A 100 -6.33 7.75 -15.65
N ASP A 101 -5.01 7.79 -15.85
CA ASP A 101 -4.31 7.04 -16.90
C ASP A 101 -3.86 5.66 -16.43
N VAL A 102 -4.17 5.30 -15.18
CA VAL A 102 -3.88 4.01 -14.59
C VAL A 102 -5.17 3.22 -14.37
N HIS A 103 -5.19 2.00 -14.88
CA HIS A 103 -6.28 1.05 -14.68
C HIS A 103 -5.78 -0.17 -13.90
N VAL A 104 -6.56 -0.65 -12.93
CA VAL A 104 -6.24 -1.85 -12.16
C VAL A 104 -7.18 -2.97 -12.55
N LEU A 105 -6.62 -4.13 -12.91
CA LEU A 105 -7.33 -5.38 -13.07
C LEU A 105 -6.93 -6.34 -11.95
N HIS A 106 -7.93 -6.84 -11.23
CA HIS A 106 -7.81 -7.90 -10.22
C HIS A 106 -9.03 -8.81 -10.27
N GLY A 107 -8.90 -10.03 -9.73
CA GLY A 107 -10.03 -10.97 -9.59
C GLY A 107 -10.37 -11.82 -10.82
N ASP A 108 -9.78 -11.55 -11.98
CA ASP A 108 -9.97 -12.35 -13.19
C ASP A 108 -8.80 -13.31 -13.41
N THR A 109 -8.94 -14.57 -12.99
CA THR A 109 -7.89 -15.59 -13.06
C THR A 109 -7.47 -15.99 -14.47
N GLU A 110 -8.24 -15.61 -15.50
CA GLU A 110 -7.83 -15.79 -16.89
C GLU A 110 -6.78 -14.75 -17.30
N ASN A 111 -6.85 -13.55 -16.72
CA ASN A 111 -6.05 -12.39 -17.12
C ASN A 111 -4.98 -11.98 -16.10
N VAL A 112 -5.16 -12.26 -14.81
CA VAL A 112 -4.19 -11.87 -13.77
C VAL A 112 -3.21 -12.99 -13.43
N PRO A 113 -1.94 -12.67 -13.13
CA PRO A 113 -0.99 -13.67 -12.67
C PRO A 113 -1.46 -14.31 -11.36
N PHE A 114 -1.05 -15.56 -11.13
CA PHE A 114 -1.43 -16.26 -9.90
C PHE A 114 -0.90 -15.52 -8.67
N GLY A 115 -1.82 -15.04 -7.84
CA GLY A 115 -1.57 -14.40 -6.57
C GLY A 115 -2.32 -15.09 -5.44
N MET A 116 -2.02 -14.68 -4.22
CA MET A 116 -2.63 -15.25 -3.01
C MET A 116 -3.80 -14.41 -2.51
N GLY A 117 -4.26 -13.41 -3.26
CA GLY A 117 -5.41 -12.60 -2.88
C GLY A 117 -5.15 -11.71 -1.66
N THR A 118 -6.23 -11.36 -0.95
CA THR A 118 -6.19 -10.35 0.10
C THR A 118 -6.75 -10.83 1.43
N TYR A 119 -5.87 -10.84 2.41
CA TYR A 119 -6.11 -11.13 3.83
C TYR A 119 -4.84 -10.78 4.62
N GLY A 120 -4.88 -10.84 5.96
CA GLY A 120 -3.69 -10.66 6.80
C GLY A 120 -2.88 -9.39 6.50
N SER A 121 -3.60 -8.31 6.13
CA SER A 121 -3.04 -7.01 5.79
C SER A 121 -1.88 -7.07 4.77
N ARG A 122 -1.97 -8.00 3.78
CA ARG A 122 -0.84 -8.33 2.90
C ARG A 122 -0.78 -7.56 1.58
N SER A 123 -1.88 -6.96 1.13
CA SER A 123 -1.99 -6.52 -0.27
C SER A 123 -1.01 -5.42 -0.67
N LEU A 124 -0.85 -4.36 0.11
CA LEU A 124 0.15 -3.34 -0.22
C LEU A 124 1.58 -3.85 0.03
N ALA A 125 1.80 -4.59 1.11
CA ALA A 125 3.13 -5.09 1.48
C ALA A 125 3.70 -6.10 0.48
N VAL A 126 2.85 -6.94 -0.13
CA VAL A 126 3.28 -8.05 -1.00
C VAL A 126 2.94 -7.76 -2.46
N SER A 127 1.64 -7.61 -2.78
CA SER A 127 1.17 -7.28 -4.14
C SER A 127 1.67 -5.91 -4.59
N GLY A 128 1.59 -4.89 -3.73
CA GLY A 128 2.14 -3.56 -4.02
C GLY A 128 3.64 -3.61 -4.30
N SER A 129 4.41 -4.37 -3.50
CA SER A 129 5.85 -4.58 -3.76
C SER A 129 6.13 -5.31 -5.07
N ALA A 130 5.31 -6.29 -5.45
CA ALA A 130 5.41 -6.97 -6.75
C ALA A 130 5.13 -6.02 -7.92
N ILE A 131 4.10 -5.16 -7.79
CA ILE A 131 3.80 -4.09 -8.74
C ILE A 131 5.01 -3.16 -8.89
N MET A 132 5.57 -2.68 -7.77
CA MET A 132 6.74 -1.79 -7.80
C MET A 132 7.97 -2.44 -8.45
N LYS A 133 8.18 -3.75 -8.28
CA LYS A 133 9.24 -4.47 -9.00
C LYS A 133 9.04 -4.46 -10.52
N SER A 134 7.80 -4.57 -10.98
CA SER A 134 7.49 -4.48 -12.42
C SER A 134 7.61 -3.05 -12.94
N VAL A 135 7.26 -2.05 -12.13
CA VAL A 135 7.50 -0.62 -12.43
C VAL A 135 9.00 -0.35 -12.65
N GLU A 136 9.87 -0.86 -11.80
CA GLU A 136 11.31 -0.64 -11.96
C GLU A 136 11.85 -1.30 -13.24
N LYS A 137 11.39 -2.50 -13.61
CA LYS A 137 11.74 -3.11 -14.90
C LYS A 137 11.26 -2.29 -16.10
N VAL A 138 10.07 -1.69 -16.01
CA VAL A 138 9.58 -0.74 -17.03
C VAL A 138 10.52 0.46 -17.14
N LYS A 139 10.96 1.04 -16.01
CA LYS A 139 11.89 2.17 -16.01
C LYS A 139 13.26 1.81 -16.58
N GLU A 140 13.77 0.61 -16.26
CA GLU A 140 15.04 0.09 -16.78
C GLU A 140 15.00 -0.04 -18.31
N LYS A 141 13.95 -0.67 -18.86
CA LYS A 141 13.78 -0.77 -20.32
C LYS A 141 13.50 0.59 -20.95
N GLY A 142 12.67 1.41 -20.29
CA GLY A 142 12.37 2.77 -20.72
C GLY A 142 13.61 3.65 -20.83
N ALA A 143 14.56 3.52 -19.90
CA ALA A 143 15.84 4.23 -19.96
C ALA A 143 16.66 3.84 -21.21
N ARG A 144 16.65 2.56 -21.61
CA ARG A 144 17.36 2.11 -22.82
C ARG A 144 16.69 2.64 -24.10
N ILE A 145 15.36 2.67 -24.14
CA ILE A 145 14.60 3.28 -25.24
C ILE A 145 14.84 4.79 -25.29
N ALA A 146 14.80 5.46 -24.14
CA ALA A 146 15.07 6.90 -24.04
C ALA A 146 16.49 7.24 -24.50
N ALA A 147 17.48 6.44 -24.09
CA ALA A 147 18.88 6.60 -24.45
C ALA A 147 19.09 6.51 -25.97
N HIS A 148 18.42 5.57 -26.64
CA HIS A 148 18.43 5.47 -28.11
C HIS A 148 17.90 6.75 -28.75
N LYS A 149 16.77 7.29 -28.27
CA LYS A 149 16.19 8.53 -28.82
C LYS A 149 17.04 9.78 -28.55
N LEU A 150 17.75 9.79 -27.42
CA LEU A 150 18.57 10.92 -26.98
C LEU A 150 20.04 10.81 -27.42
N GLU A 151 20.40 9.71 -28.08
CA GLU A 151 21.76 9.37 -28.52
C GLU A 151 22.78 9.46 -27.36
N CYS A 152 22.43 8.88 -26.20
CA CYS A 152 23.26 8.89 -25.00
C CYS A 152 23.38 7.50 -24.36
N SER A 153 24.14 7.38 -23.27
CA SER A 153 24.18 6.16 -22.46
C SER A 153 22.94 6.09 -21.55
N PRO A 154 22.32 4.91 -21.33
CA PRO A 154 21.23 4.75 -20.35
C PRO A 154 21.62 5.18 -18.93
N GLU A 155 22.88 5.02 -18.55
CA GLU A 155 23.43 5.37 -17.23
C GLU A 155 23.53 6.88 -17.02
N ASP A 156 23.52 7.66 -18.11
CA ASP A 156 23.53 9.12 -18.09
C ASP A 156 22.12 9.70 -17.89
N LEU A 157 21.09 8.86 -17.86
CA LEU A 157 19.71 9.29 -17.66
C LEU A 157 19.31 9.28 -16.19
N GLU A 158 18.47 10.24 -15.83
CA GLU A 158 17.68 10.24 -14.60
C GLU A 158 16.19 10.30 -14.95
N PHE A 159 15.37 9.52 -14.24
CA PHE A 159 13.92 9.55 -14.41
C PHE A 159 13.27 10.30 -13.27
N ALA A 160 12.57 11.39 -13.59
CA ALA A 160 11.80 12.17 -12.65
C ALA A 160 10.63 12.86 -13.36
N ASN A 161 9.50 13.02 -12.66
CA ASN A 161 8.35 13.78 -13.15
C ASN A 161 7.89 13.35 -14.57
N GLY A 162 7.93 12.04 -14.84
CA GLY A 162 7.45 11.47 -16.09
C GLY A 162 8.34 11.69 -17.31
N SER A 163 9.63 11.97 -17.11
CA SER A 163 10.60 12.09 -18.22
C SER A 163 11.95 11.49 -17.84
N TRP A 164 12.67 10.97 -18.84
CA TRP A 164 14.09 10.68 -18.75
C TRP A 164 14.89 11.89 -19.23
N THR A 165 15.82 12.36 -18.42
CA THR A 165 16.66 13.54 -18.70
C THR A 165 18.13 13.16 -18.67
N VAL A 166 18.93 13.65 -19.63
CA VAL A 166 20.39 13.47 -19.63
C VAL A 166 21.02 14.36 -18.55
N LYS A 167 21.73 13.75 -17.61
CA LYS A 167 22.36 14.42 -16.47
C LYS A 167 23.19 15.63 -16.89
N GLY A 168 22.97 16.75 -16.21
CA GLY A 168 23.69 18.00 -16.47
C GLY A 168 23.22 18.76 -17.72
N THR A 169 22.10 18.36 -18.33
CA THR A 169 21.51 19.03 -19.50
C THR A 169 20.00 19.16 -19.37
N GLU A 170 19.36 19.85 -20.32
CA GLU A 170 17.89 19.88 -20.46
C GLU A 170 17.35 18.89 -21.51
N LYS A 171 18.23 18.07 -22.11
CA LYS A 171 17.80 17.06 -23.09
C LYS A 171 16.99 15.98 -22.39
N SER A 172 15.74 15.81 -22.79
CA SER A 172 14.83 14.85 -22.16
C SER A 172 13.84 14.25 -23.15
N VAL A 173 13.24 13.14 -22.76
CA VAL A 173 12.14 12.50 -23.47
C VAL A 173 11.07 12.02 -22.47
N GLY A 174 9.81 12.29 -22.80
CA GLY A 174 8.68 12.00 -21.92
C GLY A 174 8.32 10.51 -21.85
N PHE A 175 7.62 10.14 -20.77
CA PHE A 175 7.11 8.79 -20.55
C PHE A 175 6.24 8.29 -21.71
N GLY A 176 5.33 9.14 -22.21
CA GLY A 176 4.47 8.82 -23.34
C GLY A 176 5.24 8.55 -24.64
N ASP A 177 6.30 9.31 -24.92
CA ASP A 177 7.10 9.13 -26.14
C ASP A 177 7.90 7.82 -26.11
N VAL A 178 8.46 7.48 -24.95
CA VAL A 178 9.13 6.19 -24.73
C VAL A 178 8.13 5.04 -24.81
N ALA A 179 6.94 5.21 -24.23
CA ALA A 179 5.87 4.22 -24.32
C ALA A 179 5.46 3.97 -25.78
N LEU A 180 5.26 5.00 -26.59
CA LEU A 180 4.98 4.84 -28.02
C LEU A 180 6.14 4.15 -28.74
N THR A 181 7.38 4.60 -28.50
CA THR A 181 8.58 4.06 -29.15
C THR A 181 8.76 2.56 -28.85
N ALA A 182 8.33 2.08 -27.69
CA ALA A 182 8.27 0.66 -27.36
C ALA A 182 7.53 -0.20 -28.40
N TYR A 183 6.62 0.37 -29.18
CA TYR A 183 5.81 -0.33 -30.18
C TYR A 183 6.20 0.02 -31.63
N ILE A 184 7.33 0.70 -31.84
CA ILE A 184 7.84 1.10 -33.16
C ILE A 184 9.17 0.35 -33.43
N PRO A 185 9.13 -0.96 -33.74
CA PRO A 185 10.33 -1.80 -33.78
C PRO A 185 11.34 -1.46 -34.89
N HIS A 186 10.99 -0.58 -35.83
CA HIS A 186 11.90 -0.12 -36.88
C HIS A 186 12.75 1.08 -36.44
N ASP A 187 12.43 1.72 -35.32
CA ASP A 187 13.21 2.78 -34.67
C ASP A 187 13.29 2.46 -33.17
N TYR A 188 14.18 1.52 -32.84
CA TYR A 188 14.22 0.84 -31.55
C TYR A 188 15.66 0.45 -31.17
N PRO A 189 16.02 0.37 -29.88
CA PRO A 189 17.33 -0.12 -29.47
C PRO A 189 17.59 -1.54 -30.02
N GLU A 190 18.81 -1.80 -30.44
CA GLU A 190 19.21 -3.15 -30.89
C GLU A 190 19.04 -4.16 -29.74
N ASN A 191 18.60 -5.38 -30.07
CA ASN A 191 18.41 -6.50 -29.15
C ASN A 191 17.34 -6.30 -28.06
N GLU A 192 16.46 -5.30 -28.19
CA GLU A 192 15.26 -5.18 -27.35
C GLU A 192 14.03 -5.78 -28.03
N GLU A 193 13.25 -6.54 -27.27
CA GLU A 193 11.94 -7.02 -27.73
C GLU A 193 10.94 -5.85 -27.80
N PRO A 194 10.00 -5.81 -28.75
CA PRO A 194 8.94 -4.79 -28.76
C PRO A 194 8.01 -4.88 -27.54
N GLY A 195 7.34 -3.78 -27.22
CA GLY A 195 6.39 -3.64 -26.12
C GLY A 195 7.01 -3.19 -24.80
N LEU A 196 6.16 -2.80 -23.85
CA LEU A 196 6.59 -2.32 -22.53
C LEU A 196 5.70 -2.92 -21.44
N GLU A 197 5.92 -4.21 -21.19
CA GLU A 197 5.16 -5.01 -20.25
C GLU A 197 6.09 -5.90 -19.42
N PHE A 198 5.87 -5.93 -18.11
CA PHE A 198 6.65 -6.74 -17.19
C PHE A 198 5.80 -7.36 -16.10
N SER A 199 6.15 -8.58 -15.71
CA SER A 199 5.57 -9.29 -14.59
C SER A 199 6.63 -9.63 -13.55
N SER A 200 6.24 -9.55 -12.27
CA SER A 200 7.12 -9.86 -11.14
C SER A 200 6.34 -10.59 -10.06
N PHE A 201 7.00 -11.58 -9.47
CA PHE A 201 6.56 -12.27 -8.27
C PHE A 201 7.40 -11.77 -7.10
N TYR A 202 6.76 -11.60 -5.94
CA TYR A 202 7.43 -11.15 -4.74
C TYR A 202 7.16 -12.08 -3.56
N ASP A 203 8.23 -12.77 -3.16
CA ASP A 203 8.32 -13.51 -1.91
C ASP A 203 9.17 -12.70 -0.93
N PRO A 204 8.55 -12.05 0.08
CA PRO A 204 9.29 -11.25 1.05
C PRO A 204 10.10 -12.14 1.99
N THR A 205 11.20 -11.62 2.51
CA THR A 205 12.04 -12.34 3.48
C THR A 205 11.48 -12.30 4.90
N ASN A 206 10.58 -11.35 5.20
CA ASN A 206 9.96 -11.19 6.51
C ASN A 206 8.58 -10.51 6.41
N PHE A 207 7.84 -10.52 7.53
CA PHE A 207 6.59 -9.77 7.71
C PHE A 207 6.85 -8.27 7.84
N THR A 208 5.77 -7.48 7.76
CA THR A 208 5.76 -6.09 8.23
C THR A 208 5.21 -6.03 9.65
N PHE A 209 5.66 -5.06 10.44
CA PHE A 209 5.32 -4.97 11.86
C PHE A 209 4.76 -3.60 12.24
N PRO A 210 3.57 -3.21 11.73
CA PRO A 210 2.90 -2.02 12.20
C PRO A 210 2.54 -2.16 13.69
N PHE A 211 2.37 -1.03 14.36
CA PHE A 211 2.10 -1.00 15.78
C PHE A 211 1.26 0.21 16.14
N GLY A 212 0.55 0.13 17.27
CA GLY A 212 -0.34 1.21 17.67
C GLY A 212 -0.63 1.24 19.16
N ALA A 213 -1.37 2.26 19.57
CA ALA A 213 -1.84 2.43 20.93
C ALA A 213 -3.24 3.04 20.94
N HIS A 214 -4.21 2.33 21.51
CA HIS A 214 -5.61 2.75 21.59
C HIS A 214 -6.00 3.01 23.06
N ILE A 215 -6.89 3.98 23.26
CA ILE A 215 -7.53 4.29 24.54
C ILE A 215 -9.04 4.29 24.34
N CYS A 216 -9.76 3.48 25.11
CA CYS A 216 -11.21 3.47 25.14
C CYS A 216 -11.71 3.91 26.52
N VAL A 217 -12.62 4.88 26.55
CA VAL A 217 -13.28 5.36 27.76
C VAL A 217 -14.73 4.88 27.72
N VAL A 218 -15.14 4.17 28.76
CA VAL A 218 -16.48 3.59 28.87
C VAL A 218 -17.17 4.07 30.14
N GLU A 219 -18.49 4.19 30.05
CA GLU A 219 -19.39 4.36 31.18
C GLU A 219 -20.30 3.13 31.26
N VAL A 220 -20.53 2.62 32.46
CA VAL A 220 -21.39 1.45 32.69
C VAL A 220 -22.55 1.86 33.58
N ASP A 221 -23.77 1.59 33.13
CA ASP A 221 -24.95 1.71 33.97
C ASP A 221 -24.93 0.63 35.05
N LYS A 222 -25.06 1.03 36.32
CA LYS A 222 -24.92 0.12 37.47
C LYS A 222 -26.08 -0.86 37.60
N ASP A 223 -27.26 -0.45 37.15
CA ASP A 223 -28.51 -1.18 37.37
C ASP A 223 -28.79 -2.10 36.18
N THR A 224 -28.46 -1.68 34.96
CA THR A 224 -28.70 -2.46 33.73
C THR A 224 -27.47 -3.18 33.19
N GLY A 225 -26.27 -2.73 33.56
CA GLY A 225 -25.01 -3.21 32.98
C GLY A 225 -24.73 -2.69 31.57
N GLU A 226 -25.57 -1.78 31.04
CA GLU A 226 -25.38 -1.19 29.72
C GLU A 226 -24.05 -0.42 29.64
N VAL A 227 -23.26 -0.71 28.61
CA VAL A 227 -21.95 -0.09 28.39
C VAL A 227 -22.05 0.95 27.28
N LYS A 228 -21.66 2.19 27.60
CA LYS A 228 -21.55 3.28 26.63
C LYS A 228 -20.08 3.63 26.40
N ILE A 229 -19.66 3.67 25.14
CA ILE A 229 -18.35 4.21 24.77
C ILE A 229 -18.45 5.74 24.76
N ALA A 230 -17.78 6.39 25.71
CA ALA A 230 -17.79 7.83 25.84
C ALA A 230 -16.74 8.51 24.93
N LYS A 231 -15.55 7.91 24.83
CA LYS A 231 -14.43 8.43 24.01
C LYS A 231 -13.58 7.28 23.49
N TYR A 232 -13.09 7.37 22.26
CA TYR A 232 -12.14 6.42 21.69
C TYR A 232 -11.00 7.18 21.00
N TYR A 233 -9.76 6.79 21.26
CA TYR A 233 -8.56 7.38 20.66
C TYR A 233 -7.70 6.28 20.06
N ALA A 234 -7.37 6.39 18.77
CA ALA A 234 -6.49 5.47 18.06
C ALA A 234 -5.24 6.20 17.56
N VAL A 235 -4.09 5.54 17.64
CA VAL A 235 -2.83 5.98 17.05
C VAL A 235 -2.15 4.76 16.48
N ASP A 236 -2.06 4.71 15.16
CA ASP A 236 -1.48 3.62 14.40
C ASP A 236 -0.23 4.12 13.66
N ASP A 237 0.82 3.31 13.65
CA ASP A 237 2.03 3.49 12.86
C ASP A 237 2.13 2.33 11.88
N ILE A 238 1.86 2.64 10.62
CA ILE A 238 1.82 1.69 9.51
C ILE A 238 2.93 1.94 8.48
N GLY A 239 3.94 2.73 8.86
CA GLY A 239 4.99 3.18 7.95
C GLY A 239 4.50 4.20 6.93
N ASN A 240 4.86 4.00 5.65
CA ASN A 240 4.53 4.95 4.59
C ASN A 240 3.05 4.89 4.22
N VAL A 241 2.36 6.01 4.39
CA VAL A 241 0.92 6.13 4.10
C VAL A 241 0.73 6.52 2.64
N VAL A 242 0.12 5.64 1.85
CA VAL A 242 -0.24 5.92 0.45
C VAL A 242 -1.44 6.86 0.36
N ASN A 243 -2.49 6.58 1.15
CA ASN A 243 -3.72 7.37 1.13
C ASN A 243 -4.26 7.55 2.56
N PRO A 244 -4.10 8.73 3.17
CA PRO A 244 -4.56 8.99 4.53
C PRO A 244 -6.07 8.77 4.73
N MET A 245 -6.89 9.18 3.75
CA MET A 245 -8.35 9.04 3.82
C MET A 245 -8.77 7.56 3.87
N ILE A 246 -8.15 6.71 3.05
CA ILE A 246 -8.42 5.26 3.06
C ILE A 246 -7.96 4.64 4.38
N VAL A 247 -6.78 5.03 4.87
CA VAL A 247 -6.25 4.54 6.16
C VAL A 247 -7.17 4.90 7.31
N ASP A 248 -7.64 6.14 7.39
CA ASP A 248 -8.61 6.58 8.40
C ASP A 248 -9.90 5.74 8.31
N GLY A 249 -10.40 5.48 7.11
CA GLY A 249 -11.55 4.61 6.88
C GLY A 249 -11.35 3.17 7.37
N GLN A 250 -10.17 2.58 7.11
CA GLN A 250 -9.82 1.24 7.60
C GLN A 250 -9.78 1.19 9.13
N ILE A 251 -9.21 2.22 9.78
CA ILE A 251 -9.16 2.31 11.25
C ILE A 251 -10.57 2.41 11.82
N HIS A 252 -11.44 3.27 11.26
CA HIS A 252 -12.83 3.38 11.72
C HIS A 252 -13.58 2.05 11.62
N GLY A 253 -13.47 1.36 10.48
CA GLY A 253 -14.10 0.03 10.30
C GLY A 253 -13.56 -1.00 11.28
N GLY A 254 -12.23 -1.05 11.47
CA GLY A 254 -11.58 -1.95 12.42
C GLY A 254 -12.01 -1.71 13.87
N VAL A 255 -12.10 -0.44 14.29
CA VAL A 255 -12.60 -0.07 15.62
C VAL A 255 -14.05 -0.47 15.80
N ALA A 256 -14.92 -0.22 14.80
CA ALA A 256 -16.32 -0.62 14.87
C ALA A 256 -16.49 -2.15 15.00
N HIS A 257 -15.74 -2.94 14.23
CA HIS A 257 -15.74 -4.39 14.36
C HIS A 257 -15.23 -4.85 15.73
N GLY A 258 -14.15 -4.24 16.24
CA GLY A 258 -13.61 -4.54 17.57
C GLY A 258 -14.61 -4.24 18.69
N ILE A 259 -15.38 -3.16 18.57
CA ILE A 259 -16.46 -2.83 19.50
C ILE A 259 -17.58 -3.87 19.42
N GLY A 260 -17.97 -4.31 18.22
CA GLY A 260 -19.02 -5.32 18.05
C GLY A 260 -18.65 -6.70 18.59
N GLN A 261 -17.36 -7.03 18.66
CA GLN A 261 -16.86 -8.30 19.18
C GLN A 261 -16.74 -8.32 20.72
N ALA A 262 -16.36 -7.19 21.33
CA ALA A 262 -16.00 -7.08 22.75
C ALA A 262 -17.21 -7.09 23.67
#